data_AF-A0A351KXR4-F1
#
_entry.id   AF-A0A351KXR4-F1
#
_cell.length_a   1.000
_cell.length_b   1.000
_cell.length_c   1.000
_cell.angle_alpha   90.00
_cell.angle_beta   90.00
_cell.angle_gamma   90.00
#
_symmetry.space_group_name_H-M   'P 1'
#
loop_
_entity.id
_entity.type
_entity.pdbx_description
1 polymer ?
#
loop_
_entity_poly.entity_id
_entity_poly.type
_entity_poly.pdbx_seq_one_letter_code
_entity_poly.pdbx_strand_id
1 'polypeptide(L)'
;MYKIRSTALCSTSRRQMGFPRAPIEYALSIASMTAVSLELSIAPGLSISGSPFPEAKINPSWEIAQTFRPPNRGTPEATEGAGTRGSSCVALSERNKLKPLIPTGNIGLTVSEHPTFFGYIPKSTAKLGEFVLRDPNNRVVYRTRFALPSQPGIVSISLPATARSLEIGKQYQWSFILICDPEDRSDSASTPPAWIERIEQSETLAEQIKNATPETLPAVYAEAGIWFDALASRVKLLPSQSQTEWQQNWELLLSTAGLQAFVQEPLVGNR
;
A
#
# COMPACT_ATOMS: atom_id res chain seq x y z
N MET A 1 37.86 -34.49 -32.57
CA MET A 1 37.51 -35.39 -33.69
C MET A 1 37.01 -36.70 -33.11
N TYR A 2 35.71 -37.00 -33.21
CA TYR A 2 35.19 -38.30 -33.62
C TYR A 2 33.68 -38.16 -33.86
N LYS A 3 33.27 -38.41 -35.11
CA LYS A 3 31.90 -38.66 -35.59
C LYS A 3 31.41 -39.98 -34.96
N ILE A 4 30.11 -40.28 -34.89
CA ILE A 4 29.28 -40.89 -35.94
C ILE A 4 27.88 -41.05 -35.31
N ARG A 5 26.81 -40.48 -35.92
CA ARG A 5 25.65 -41.11 -36.62
C ARG A 5 24.90 -42.18 -35.79
N SER A 6 23.58 -42.36 -35.84
CA SER A 6 22.66 -42.23 -36.97
C SER A 6 21.23 -42.61 -36.52
N THR A 7 20.22 -42.04 -37.19
CA THR A 7 18.92 -42.64 -37.62
C THR A 7 17.91 -43.15 -36.57
N ALA A 8 16.59 -43.10 -36.77
CA ALA A 8 15.70 -42.47 -37.75
C ALA A 8 14.23 -42.83 -37.42
N LEU A 9 13.31 -41.95 -37.85
CA LEU A 9 12.01 -42.21 -38.49
C LEU A 9 10.88 -42.98 -37.75
N CYS A 10 9.73 -42.31 -37.62
CA CYS A 10 8.38 -42.81 -37.96
C CYS A 10 7.42 -41.60 -37.91
N SER A 11 7.05 -40.92 -39.01
CA SER A 11 6.11 -41.26 -40.10
C SER A 11 4.66 -41.50 -39.68
N THR A 12 3.79 -40.63 -40.23
CA THR A 12 2.35 -40.82 -40.57
C THR A 12 1.37 -40.97 -39.39
N SER A 13 0.17 -40.37 -39.36
CA SER A 13 -0.80 -40.25 -40.44
C SER A 13 -1.86 -39.16 -40.17
N ARG A 14 -2.14 -38.43 -41.25
CA ARG A 14 -3.31 -37.64 -41.62
C ARG A 14 -4.65 -38.28 -41.20
N ARG A 15 -5.59 -37.46 -40.70
CA ARG A 15 -7.03 -37.51 -41.04
C ARG A 15 -7.66 -36.12 -40.84
N GLN A 16 -7.83 -35.42 -41.95
CA GLN A 16 -8.86 -34.40 -42.11
C GLN A 16 -10.23 -35.10 -42.12
N MET A 17 -11.19 -34.58 -41.37
CA MET A 17 -12.61 -34.78 -41.65
C MET A 17 -13.28 -33.41 -41.51
N GLY A 18 -13.59 -32.81 -42.65
CA GLY A 18 -14.60 -31.77 -42.76
C GLY A 18 -15.98 -32.40 -42.89
N PHE A 19 -16.98 -31.75 -42.32
CA PHE A 19 -18.41 -31.94 -42.59
C PHE A 19 -19.13 -30.62 -42.24
N PRO A 20 -20.31 -30.35 -42.83
CA PRO A 20 -20.52 -29.16 -43.65
C PRO A 20 -21.40 -28.11 -42.96
N ARG A 21 -21.33 -26.90 -43.53
CA ARG A 21 -22.27 -25.79 -43.29
C ARG A 21 -23.67 -26.18 -43.76
N ALA A 22 -24.67 -25.89 -42.94
CA ALA A 22 -26.06 -25.74 -43.38
C ALA A 22 -26.59 -24.40 -42.82
N PRO A 23 -27.05 -23.47 -43.68
CA PRO A 23 -27.89 -22.36 -43.27
C PRO A 23 -29.36 -22.77 -43.41
N ILE A 24 -30.18 -22.47 -42.41
CA ILE A 24 -31.64 -22.54 -42.52
C ILE A 24 -32.17 -21.17 -42.15
N GLU A 25 -32.56 -20.42 -43.20
CA GLU A 25 -33.48 -19.29 -43.14
C GLU A 25 -34.93 -19.79 -42.98
N TYR A 26 -35.88 -18.83 -42.99
CA TYR A 26 -37.35 -18.94 -42.88
C TYR A 26 -37.86 -18.85 -41.43
N ALA A 27 -38.84 -18.00 -41.09
CA ALA A 27 -39.58 -16.99 -41.83
C ALA A 27 -40.20 -16.02 -40.81
N LEU A 28 -40.28 -14.73 -41.17
CA LEU A 28 -41.05 -13.73 -40.44
C LEU A 28 -42.54 -14.09 -40.50
N SER A 29 -43.16 -14.32 -39.34
CA SER A 29 -44.61 -14.34 -39.18
C SER A 29 -45.05 -13.04 -38.54
N ILE A 30 -45.73 -12.19 -39.33
CA ILE A 30 -46.28 -10.91 -38.89
C ILE A 30 -47.72 -11.19 -38.44
N ALA A 31 -47.93 -11.40 -37.14
CA ALA A 31 -49.27 -11.47 -36.56
C ALA A 31 -49.72 -10.06 -36.18
N SER A 32 -50.67 -9.54 -36.94
CA SER A 32 -51.37 -8.28 -36.68
C SER A 32 -52.23 -8.46 -35.43
N MET A 33 -51.85 -7.85 -34.30
CA MET A 33 -52.67 -7.78 -33.10
C MET A 33 -53.33 -6.41 -33.02
N THR A 34 -54.66 -6.44 -33.14
CA THR A 34 -55.57 -5.32 -32.94
C THR A 34 -55.40 -4.73 -31.53
N ALA A 35 -55.17 -3.42 -31.46
CA ALA A 35 -55.12 -2.67 -30.22
C ALA A 35 -56.49 -2.70 -29.52
N VAL A 36 -56.55 -3.29 -28.33
CA VAL A 36 -57.66 -3.14 -27.39
C VAL A 36 -57.33 -1.92 -26.53
N SER A 37 -58.00 -0.80 -26.81
CA SER A 37 -57.91 0.40 -25.97
C SER A 37 -58.65 0.14 -24.66
N LEU A 38 -57.89 -0.02 -23.57
CA LEU A 38 -58.40 -0.05 -22.22
C LEU A 38 -58.35 1.39 -21.68
N GLU A 39 -59.50 2.04 -21.56
CA GLU A 39 -59.56 3.34 -20.88
C GLU A 39 -59.49 3.10 -19.37
N LEU A 40 -58.34 3.48 -18.79
CA LEU A 40 -58.14 3.49 -17.35
C LEU A 40 -58.59 4.85 -16.81
N SER A 41 -59.75 4.89 -16.17
CA SER A 41 -60.23 6.07 -15.47
C SER A 41 -59.36 6.30 -14.23
N ILE A 42 -58.41 7.24 -14.33
CA ILE A 42 -57.54 7.64 -13.21
C ILE A 42 -58.34 8.62 -12.34
N ALA A 43 -58.74 8.17 -11.16
CA ALA A 43 -59.23 9.06 -10.11
C ALA A 43 -58.09 10.03 -9.68
N PRO A 44 -58.38 11.31 -9.41
CA PRO A 44 -57.35 12.26 -8.98
C PRO A 44 -56.81 11.87 -7.60
N GLY A 45 -55.57 11.38 -7.60
CA GLY A 45 -54.80 11.07 -6.41
C GLY A 45 -54.25 12.34 -5.75
N LEU A 46 -54.32 12.36 -4.42
CA LEU A 46 -53.86 13.37 -3.48
C LEU A 46 -52.48 13.96 -3.82
N SER A 47 -52.39 15.29 -3.87
CA SER A 47 -51.14 16.04 -3.88
C SER A 47 -50.36 15.78 -2.58
N ILE A 48 -49.30 14.97 -2.65
CA ILE A 48 -48.28 14.92 -1.60
C ILE A 48 -47.44 16.20 -1.77
N SER A 49 -47.71 17.19 -0.93
CA SER A 49 -46.83 18.34 -0.73
C SER A 49 -45.53 17.85 -0.11
N GLY A 50 -44.61 17.37 -0.94
CA GLY A 50 -43.23 17.10 -0.53
C GLY A 50 -42.53 18.41 -0.26
N SER A 51 -42.31 18.73 1.01
CA SER A 51 -41.36 19.76 1.42
C SER A 51 -40.01 19.44 0.78
N PRO A 52 -39.33 20.39 0.11
CA PRO A 52 -37.98 20.15 -0.36
C PRO A 52 -37.09 19.94 0.87
N PHE A 53 -36.57 18.72 1.00
CA PHE A 53 -35.47 18.46 1.92
C PHE A 53 -34.32 19.40 1.54
N PRO A 54 -33.72 20.13 2.49
CA PRO A 54 -32.57 20.96 2.18
C PRO A 54 -31.44 20.04 1.68
N GLU A 55 -31.15 20.17 0.39
CA GLU A 55 -30.00 19.54 -0.25
C GLU A 55 -28.75 20.10 0.42
N ALA A 56 -28.11 19.27 1.24
CA ALA A 56 -26.87 19.64 1.92
C ALA A 56 -25.82 19.93 0.85
N LYS A 57 -25.45 21.21 0.72
CA LYS A 57 -24.33 21.64 -0.13
C LYS A 57 -23.04 21.05 0.42
N ILE A 58 -22.58 19.96 -0.16
CA ILE A 58 -21.26 19.40 0.13
C ILE A 58 -20.25 20.32 -0.56
N ASN A 59 -19.59 21.20 0.22
CA ASN A 59 -18.38 21.86 -0.24
C ASN A 59 -17.28 20.80 -0.37
N PRO A 60 -16.68 20.59 -1.55
CA PRO A 60 -15.53 19.71 -1.68
C PRO A 60 -14.29 20.45 -1.16
N SER A 61 -14.15 20.54 0.16
CA SER A 61 -12.87 20.88 0.76
C SER A 61 -11.98 19.63 0.62
N TRP A 62 -11.20 19.60 -0.45
CA TRP A 62 -10.11 18.65 -0.67
C TRP A 62 -9.04 18.68 0.45
N GLU A 63 -9.17 19.59 1.42
CA GLU A 63 -8.41 19.68 2.67
C GLU A 63 -8.66 18.52 3.67
N ILE A 64 -9.59 17.58 3.44
CA ILE A 64 -9.97 16.57 4.46
C ILE A 64 -9.74 15.10 4.05
N ALA A 65 -9.27 14.80 2.84
CA ALA A 65 -9.18 13.41 2.38
C ALA A 65 -7.77 12.78 2.49
N GLN A 66 -7.10 12.85 3.65
CA GLN A 66 -5.89 12.02 3.91
C GLN A 66 -6.18 10.74 4.69
N THR A 67 -7.45 10.35 4.77
CA THR A 67 -7.88 9.11 5.41
C THR A 67 -7.26 7.91 4.69
N PHE A 68 -6.38 7.18 5.38
CA PHE A 68 -5.83 5.93 4.88
C PHE A 68 -6.92 4.85 4.89
N ARG A 69 -7.11 4.18 3.75
CA ARG A 69 -8.03 3.05 3.62
C ARG A 69 -7.23 1.76 3.49
N PRO A 70 -7.09 0.96 4.55
CA PRO A 70 -6.35 -0.29 4.46
C PRO A 70 -7.01 -1.22 3.42
N PRO A 71 -6.21 -1.98 2.65
CA PRO A 71 -6.74 -2.93 1.68
C PRO A 71 -7.56 -4.02 2.39
N ASN A 72 -8.68 -4.43 1.80
CA ASN A 72 -9.50 -5.51 2.33
C ASN A 72 -8.87 -6.88 2.01
N ARG A 73 -7.81 -7.22 2.72
CA ARG A 73 -7.13 -8.52 2.62
C ARG A 73 -7.02 -9.06 4.05
N GLY A 74 -7.57 -10.24 4.32
CA GLY A 74 -7.60 -10.83 5.66
C GLY A 74 -6.21 -10.81 6.28
N THR A 75 -6.00 -9.90 7.23
CA THR A 75 -4.71 -9.73 7.91
C THR A 75 -4.48 -10.93 8.82
N PRO A 76 -3.31 -11.60 8.73
CA PRO A 76 -2.91 -12.55 9.75
C PRO A 76 -2.93 -11.87 11.12
N GLU A 77 -3.40 -12.59 12.13
CA GLU A 77 -3.36 -12.13 13.51
C GLU A 77 -1.89 -11.85 13.89
N ALA A 78 -1.63 -10.64 14.39
CA ALA A 78 -0.31 -10.26 14.83
C ALA A 78 0.05 -11.12 16.05
N THR A 79 0.88 -12.15 15.86
CA THR A 79 1.51 -12.83 16.98
C THR A 79 2.53 -11.88 17.57
N GLU A 80 2.22 -11.28 18.72
CA GLU A 80 3.23 -10.64 19.55
C GLU A 80 4.27 -11.71 19.92
N GLY A 81 5.46 -11.62 19.32
CA GLY A 81 6.58 -12.44 19.75
C GLY A 81 6.86 -12.14 21.22
N ALA A 82 6.70 -13.14 22.09
CA ALA A 82 6.85 -13.07 23.54
C ALA A 82 8.31 -12.84 24.04
N GLY A 83 9.16 -12.23 23.21
CA GLY A 83 10.58 -12.04 23.47
C GLY A 83 11.03 -10.62 23.23
N THR A 84 10.46 -9.64 23.93
CA THR A 84 11.12 -8.33 24.03
C THR A 84 12.20 -8.44 25.10
N ARG A 85 13.37 -9.00 24.75
CA ARG A 85 14.55 -8.85 25.59
C ARG A 85 14.86 -7.36 25.62
N GLY A 86 14.94 -6.77 26.81
CA GLY A 86 15.40 -5.40 26.95
C GLY A 86 16.78 -5.27 26.32
N SER A 87 16.96 -4.27 25.47
CA SER A 87 18.27 -3.90 24.95
C SER A 87 18.92 -2.88 25.88
N SER A 88 20.21 -2.97 26.15
CA SER A 88 20.94 -2.01 27.00
C SER A 88 20.84 -0.56 26.54
N CYS A 89 20.61 -0.33 25.24
CA CYS A 89 20.58 1.03 24.68
C CYS A 89 19.19 1.64 24.52
N VAL A 90 18.10 0.97 24.91
CA VAL A 90 16.73 1.50 24.81
C VAL A 90 15.96 1.18 26.09
N ALA A 91 15.29 2.19 26.66
CA ALA A 91 14.45 1.97 27.84
C ALA A 91 13.19 1.17 27.49
N LEU A 92 12.89 0.11 28.25
CA LEU A 92 11.67 -0.67 28.10
C LEU A 92 10.47 0.07 28.69
N SER A 93 9.77 0.84 27.87
CA SER A 93 8.38 1.23 28.13
C SER A 93 7.58 1.16 26.84
N GLU A 94 6.27 0.91 26.91
CA GLU A 94 5.42 0.79 25.70
C GLU A 94 5.47 2.03 24.80
N ARG A 95 5.74 3.21 25.38
CA ARG A 95 5.91 4.47 24.64
C ARG A 95 7.33 4.71 24.09
N ASN A 96 8.33 3.95 24.54
CA ASN A 96 9.74 4.12 24.16
C ASN A 96 10.30 2.92 23.39
N LYS A 97 9.46 2.20 22.63
CA LYS A 97 9.93 1.09 21.78
C LYS A 97 10.24 1.57 20.37
N LEU A 98 11.30 1.00 19.80
CA LEU A 98 11.60 1.08 18.38
C LEU A 98 10.44 0.45 17.58
N LYS A 99 9.82 1.22 16.69
CA LYS A 99 8.60 0.80 15.98
C LYS A 99 8.66 1.12 14.49
N PRO A 100 8.20 0.21 13.61
CA PRO A 100 7.99 0.53 12.20
C PRO A 100 6.76 1.43 12.07
N LEU A 101 6.82 2.45 11.20
CA LEU A 101 5.63 3.23 10.83
C LEU A 101 4.88 2.51 9.71
N ILE A 102 4.04 1.56 10.12
CA ILE A 102 3.24 0.71 9.24
C ILE A 102 1.83 0.56 9.81
N PRO A 103 0.78 0.42 8.97
CA PRO A 103 -0.58 0.29 9.46
C PRO A 103 -0.79 -0.97 10.31
N THR A 104 -1.95 -1.03 10.97
CA THR A 104 -2.42 -2.25 11.64
C THR A 104 -2.38 -3.46 10.70
N GLY A 105 -1.93 -4.61 11.22
CA GLY A 105 -1.68 -5.82 10.42
C GLY A 105 -0.24 -5.98 9.92
N ASN A 106 0.65 -5.02 10.21
CA ASN A 106 2.10 -5.09 9.93
C ASN A 106 2.46 -5.31 8.45
N ILE A 107 1.55 -4.99 7.52
CA ILE A 107 1.79 -5.03 6.08
C ILE A 107 1.33 -3.71 5.43
N GLY A 108 2.16 -3.16 4.55
CA GLY A 108 1.83 -2.00 3.74
C GLY A 108 2.05 -2.27 2.26
N LEU A 109 1.27 -1.61 1.41
CA LEU A 109 1.41 -1.71 -0.04
C LEU A 109 2.25 -0.57 -0.59
N THR A 110 2.97 -0.85 -1.66
CA THR A 110 3.65 0.15 -2.47
C THR A 110 3.43 -0.10 -3.95
N VAL A 111 3.53 0.96 -4.74
CA VAL A 111 3.62 0.84 -6.20
C VAL A 111 5.02 1.20 -6.72
N SER A 112 5.83 1.83 -5.88
CA SER A 112 7.21 2.20 -6.16
C SER A 112 8.12 0.97 -6.25
N GLU A 113 9.03 0.99 -7.23
CA GLU A 113 10.11 0.00 -7.34
C GLU A 113 11.12 0.12 -6.18
N HIS A 114 11.27 1.35 -5.71
CA HIS A 114 12.25 1.80 -4.72
C HIS A 114 11.55 2.63 -3.63
N PRO A 115 10.81 1.98 -2.71
CA PRO A 115 10.01 2.68 -1.70
C PRO A 115 10.88 3.32 -0.62
N THR A 116 10.27 4.24 0.14
CA THR A 116 10.84 4.82 1.35
C THR A 116 10.19 4.20 2.59
N PHE A 117 11.01 3.72 3.50
CA PHE A 117 10.59 3.09 4.76
C PHE A 117 10.68 4.10 5.90
N PHE A 118 9.73 4.03 6.83
CA PHE A 118 9.66 4.94 7.97
C PHE A 118 9.65 4.16 9.28
N GLY A 119 10.36 4.66 10.29
CA GLY A 119 10.43 4.04 11.62
C GLY A 119 10.60 5.08 12.72
N TYR A 120 9.99 4.84 13.87
CA TYR A 120 10.16 5.64 15.07
C TYR A 120 11.36 5.14 15.86
N ILE A 121 12.33 6.02 16.07
CA ILE A 121 13.51 5.80 16.90
C ILE A 121 13.27 6.43 18.27
N PRO A 122 13.19 5.65 19.36
CA PRO A 122 13.02 6.18 20.70
C PRO A 122 14.33 6.80 21.20
N LYS A 123 14.28 7.41 22.39
CA LYS A 123 15.50 7.82 23.08
C LYS A 123 16.42 6.62 23.29
N SER A 124 17.64 6.71 22.76
CA SER A 124 18.63 5.63 22.79
C SER A 124 20.04 6.16 23.02
N THR A 125 20.89 5.34 23.61
CA THR A 125 22.35 5.59 23.70
C THR A 125 23.12 5.08 22.49
N ALA A 126 22.50 4.29 21.62
CA ALA A 126 23.13 3.79 20.40
C ALA A 126 23.55 4.94 19.48
N LYS A 127 24.58 4.69 18.66
CA LYS A 127 25.08 5.65 17.67
C LYS A 127 24.79 5.24 16.23
N LEU A 128 24.57 3.96 16.00
CA LEU A 128 24.34 3.39 14.67
C LEU A 128 23.02 2.64 14.63
N GLY A 129 22.25 2.92 13.58
CA GLY A 129 21.13 2.12 13.14
C GLY A 129 21.51 1.27 11.93
N GLU A 130 20.79 0.19 11.72
CA GLU A 130 20.88 -0.65 10.53
C GLU A 130 19.46 -0.90 10.00
N PHE A 131 19.28 -0.73 8.70
CA PHE A 131 18.08 -1.12 7.99
C PHE A 131 18.35 -2.42 7.24
N VAL A 132 17.43 -3.36 7.31
CA VAL A 132 17.52 -4.65 6.61
C VAL A 132 16.21 -4.92 5.88
N LEU A 133 16.33 -5.32 4.62
CA LEU A 133 15.22 -5.77 3.77
C LEU A 133 15.51 -7.19 3.29
N ARG A 134 14.51 -8.07 3.40
CA ARG A 134 14.60 -9.49 3.07
C ARG A 134 13.53 -9.91 2.07
N ASP A 135 13.88 -10.81 1.17
CA ASP A 135 12.96 -11.42 0.22
C ASP A 135 12.06 -12.49 0.90
N PRO A 136 11.08 -13.07 0.18
CA PRO A 136 10.23 -14.16 0.69
C PRO A 136 11.02 -15.41 1.15
N ASN A 137 12.25 -15.60 0.68
CA ASN A 137 13.13 -16.69 1.06
C ASN A 137 14.04 -16.33 2.25
N ASN A 138 13.74 -15.23 2.95
CA ASN A 138 14.49 -14.70 4.09
C ASN A 138 15.93 -14.24 3.75
N ARG A 139 16.24 -14.05 2.47
CA ARG A 139 17.55 -13.58 2.00
C ARG A 139 17.61 -12.06 2.07
N VAL A 140 18.71 -11.53 2.62
CA VAL A 140 18.93 -10.07 2.66
C VAL A 140 19.15 -9.55 1.24
N VAL A 141 18.23 -8.71 0.76
CA VAL A 141 18.30 -8.07 -0.56
C VAL A 141 18.80 -6.64 -0.49
N TYR A 142 18.67 -6.00 0.67
CA TYR A 142 19.28 -4.70 0.94
C TYR A 142 19.59 -4.57 2.42
N ARG A 143 20.74 -3.95 2.71
CA ARG A 143 21.17 -3.61 4.06
C ARG A 143 21.97 -2.32 4.02
N THR A 144 21.68 -1.41 4.93
CA THR A 144 22.48 -0.19 5.09
C THR A 144 22.58 0.19 6.55
N ARG A 145 23.66 0.90 6.90
CA ARG A 145 23.86 1.48 8.22
C ARG A 145 23.72 2.98 8.14
N PHE A 146 23.22 3.58 9.22
CA PHE A 146 23.04 5.01 9.32
C PHE A 146 23.39 5.49 10.72
N ALA A 147 23.89 6.71 10.85
CA ALA A 147 24.05 7.34 12.16
C ALA A 147 22.65 7.60 12.76
N LEU A 148 22.50 7.45 14.07
CA LEU A 148 21.22 7.79 14.70
C LEU A 148 21.09 9.31 14.91
N PRO A 149 19.86 9.85 14.84
CA PRO A 149 19.61 11.23 15.24
C PRO A 149 19.94 11.44 16.72
N SER A 150 20.29 12.67 17.10
CA SER A 150 20.58 13.02 18.50
C SER A 150 19.32 13.05 19.38
N GLN A 151 18.15 13.21 18.76
CA GLN A 151 16.85 13.26 19.43
C GLN A 151 15.93 12.14 18.92
N PRO A 152 15.00 11.66 19.76
CA PRO A 152 13.97 10.71 19.33
C PRO A 152 13.12 11.27 18.20
N GLY A 153 12.57 10.40 17.37
CA GLY A 153 11.66 10.80 16.31
C GLY A 153 11.60 9.81 15.17
N ILE A 154 10.91 10.22 14.12
CA ILE A 154 10.67 9.43 12.92
C ILE A 154 11.83 9.64 11.94
N VAL A 155 12.42 8.52 11.51
CA VAL A 155 13.43 8.48 10.46
C VAL A 155 12.88 7.81 9.21
N SER A 156 13.46 8.17 8.07
CA SER A 156 13.18 7.54 6.80
C SER A 156 14.45 6.94 6.17
N ILE A 157 14.29 5.82 5.47
CA ILE A 157 15.32 5.20 4.64
C ILE A 157 14.73 4.91 3.26
N SER A 158 15.28 5.53 2.22
CA SER A 158 14.89 5.23 0.85
C SER A 158 15.69 4.06 0.28
N LEU A 159 15.01 3.12 -0.39
CA LEU A 159 15.71 2.11 -1.18
C LEU A 159 16.39 2.82 -2.36
N PRO A 160 17.72 2.76 -2.52
CA PRO A 160 18.38 3.49 -3.60
C PRO A 160 18.08 2.82 -4.94
N ALA A 161 18.12 3.61 -6.02
CA ALA A 161 17.94 3.11 -7.39
C ALA A 161 19.00 2.07 -7.80
N THR A 162 20.13 2.01 -7.10
CA THR A 162 21.20 1.00 -7.30
C THR A 162 20.91 -0.34 -6.63
N ALA A 163 19.98 -0.39 -5.67
CA ALA A 163 19.55 -1.64 -5.07
C ALA A 163 18.62 -2.40 -6.04
N ARG A 164 18.42 -3.69 -5.79
CA ARG A 164 17.43 -4.48 -6.55
C ARG A 164 16.03 -3.90 -6.29
N SER A 165 15.28 -3.64 -7.36
CA SER A 165 13.89 -3.20 -7.26
C SER A 165 13.00 -4.25 -6.61
N LEU A 166 11.95 -3.80 -5.93
CA LEU A 166 10.91 -4.72 -5.46
C LEU A 166 10.14 -5.28 -6.65
N GLU A 167 9.98 -6.59 -6.66
CA GLU A 167 9.17 -7.28 -7.66
C GLU A 167 7.68 -7.20 -7.32
N ILE A 168 6.84 -7.01 -8.35
CA ILE A 168 5.38 -6.99 -8.22
C ILE A 168 4.87 -8.33 -7.67
N GLY A 169 3.91 -8.28 -6.75
CA GLY A 169 3.26 -9.44 -6.13
C GLY A 169 4.13 -10.16 -5.09
N LYS A 170 5.32 -9.65 -4.77
CA LYS A 170 6.21 -10.24 -3.75
C LYS A 170 6.17 -9.46 -2.45
N GLN A 171 6.09 -10.20 -1.35
CA GLN A 171 6.18 -9.67 0.01
C GLN A 171 7.62 -9.70 0.52
N TYR A 172 8.09 -8.56 0.99
CA TYR A 172 9.41 -8.42 1.59
C TYR A 172 9.24 -8.08 3.07
N GLN A 173 10.13 -8.61 3.90
CA GLN A 173 10.19 -8.27 5.31
C GLN A 173 11.27 -7.21 5.53
N TRP A 174 10.98 -6.21 6.34
CA TRP A 174 11.96 -5.18 6.68
C TRP A 174 11.99 -4.91 8.18
N SER A 175 13.14 -4.41 8.66
CA SER A 175 13.30 -4.00 10.05
C SER A 175 14.32 -2.88 10.19
N PHE A 176 14.13 -2.08 11.24
CA PHE A 176 15.15 -1.20 11.78
C PHE A 176 15.78 -1.85 13.01
N ILE A 177 17.10 -1.72 13.13
CA ILE A 177 17.89 -2.29 14.21
C ILE A 177 18.76 -1.17 14.80
N LEU A 178 18.73 -0.99 16.12
CA LEU A 178 19.68 -0.14 16.83
C LEU A 178 20.84 -1.00 17.33
N ILE A 179 22.05 -0.64 16.92
CA ILE A 179 23.27 -1.34 17.34
C ILE A 179 23.68 -0.77 18.70
N CYS A 180 23.32 -1.47 19.77
CA CYS A 180 23.65 -1.08 21.14
C CYS A 180 25.14 -1.28 21.45
N ASP A 181 25.65 -2.46 21.11
CA ASP A 181 27.06 -2.80 21.19
C ASP A 181 27.54 -3.27 19.79
N PRO A 182 28.50 -2.57 19.16
CA PRO A 182 29.08 -2.97 17.88
C PRO A 182 29.85 -4.30 17.92
N GLU A 183 30.41 -4.67 19.08
CA GLU A 183 31.19 -5.89 19.28
C GLU A 183 30.28 -7.08 19.63
N ASP A 184 29.21 -6.85 20.39
CA ASP A 184 28.17 -7.83 20.71
C ASP A 184 26.78 -7.40 20.23
N ARG A 185 26.38 -7.93 19.07
CA ARG A 185 25.08 -7.61 18.49
C ARG A 185 23.90 -8.35 19.13
N SER A 186 24.12 -9.26 20.07
CA SER A 186 23.06 -10.05 20.71
C SER A 186 22.05 -9.20 21.48
N ASP A 187 22.46 -8.00 21.89
CA ASP A 187 21.66 -7.03 22.63
C ASP A 187 21.10 -5.89 21.76
N SER A 188 21.22 -5.99 20.43
CA SER A 188 20.66 -4.97 19.52
C SER A 188 19.13 -4.92 19.60
N ALA A 189 18.56 -3.73 19.68
CA ALA A 189 17.12 -3.54 19.60
C ALA A 189 16.64 -3.65 18.15
N SER A 190 15.59 -4.42 17.86
CA SER A 190 14.99 -4.50 16.53
C SER A 190 13.51 -4.15 16.57
N THR A 191 13.00 -3.55 15.50
CA THR A 191 11.55 -3.43 15.31
C THR A 191 10.93 -4.82 15.27
N PRO A 192 9.65 -4.95 15.68
CA PRO A 192 8.84 -6.09 15.28
C PRO A 192 8.87 -6.28 13.75
N PRO A 193 8.63 -7.51 13.26
CA PRO A 193 8.53 -7.78 11.84
C PRO A 193 7.49 -6.88 11.15
N ALA A 194 7.90 -6.25 10.05
CA ALA A 194 7.03 -5.45 9.19
C ALA A 194 7.19 -5.90 7.73
N TRP A 195 6.12 -5.80 6.96
CA TRP A 195 6.04 -6.32 5.60
C TRP A 195 5.72 -5.23 4.59
N ILE A 196 6.24 -5.38 3.39
CA ILE A 196 5.92 -4.53 2.24
C ILE A 196 5.61 -5.42 1.03
N GLU A 197 4.58 -5.07 0.29
CA GLU A 197 4.26 -5.72 -0.99
C GLU A 197 4.20 -4.67 -2.09
N ARG A 198 4.96 -4.90 -3.17
CA ARG A 198 4.79 -4.08 -4.38
C ARG A 198 3.62 -4.65 -5.16
N ILE A 199 2.61 -3.84 -5.41
CA ILE A 199 1.44 -4.21 -6.21
C ILE A 199 1.54 -3.65 -7.62
N GLU A 200 0.81 -4.28 -8.54
CA GLU A 200 0.59 -3.72 -9.88
C GLU A 200 -0.38 -2.53 -9.77
N GLN A 201 -0.06 -1.45 -10.47
CA GLN A 201 -0.94 -0.29 -10.56
C GLN A 201 -2.08 -0.59 -11.53
N SER A 202 -3.33 -0.32 -11.14
CA SER A 202 -4.43 -0.31 -12.10
C SER A 202 -4.31 0.90 -13.03
N GLU A 203 -4.86 0.80 -14.25
CA GLU A 203 -4.87 1.90 -15.22
C GLU A 203 -5.53 3.16 -14.62
N THR A 204 -6.66 2.99 -13.93
CA THR A 204 -7.36 4.09 -13.25
C THR A 204 -6.48 4.78 -12.20
N LEU A 205 -5.75 4.01 -11.39
CA LEU A 205 -4.86 4.57 -10.38
C LEU A 205 -3.67 5.30 -11.05
N ALA A 206 -3.12 4.73 -12.11
CA ALA A 206 -2.03 5.36 -12.86
C ALA A 206 -2.46 6.72 -13.44
N GLU A 207 -3.69 6.83 -13.96
CA GLU A 207 -4.26 8.09 -14.41
C GLU A 207 -4.47 9.09 -13.27
N GLN A 208 -4.98 8.64 -12.12
CA GLN A 208 -5.14 9.49 -10.93
C GLN A 208 -3.80 10.04 -10.43
N ILE A 209 -2.78 9.19 -10.32
CA ILE A 209 -1.41 9.58 -9.93
C ILE A 209 -0.84 10.60 -10.93
N LYS A 210 -1.02 10.37 -12.22
CA LYS A 210 -0.53 11.26 -13.29
C LYS A 210 -1.18 12.65 -13.24
N ASN A 211 -2.46 12.71 -12.89
CA ASN A 211 -3.22 13.96 -12.84
C ASN A 211 -3.17 14.66 -11.46
N ALA A 212 -2.62 14.00 -10.44
CA ALA A 212 -2.50 14.56 -9.09
C ALA A 212 -1.45 15.67 -9.03
N THR A 213 -1.69 16.68 -8.21
CA THR A 213 -0.68 17.68 -7.83
C THR A 213 0.15 17.13 -6.68
N PRO A 214 1.32 17.72 -6.36
CA PRO A 214 2.08 17.32 -5.19
C PRO A 214 1.23 17.29 -3.90
N GLU A 215 0.32 18.24 -3.73
CA GLU A 215 -0.55 18.38 -2.56
C GLU A 215 -1.61 17.29 -2.46
N THR A 216 -2.18 16.86 -3.61
CA THR A 216 -3.26 15.86 -3.64
C THR A 216 -2.75 14.43 -3.78
N LEU A 217 -1.50 14.23 -4.22
CA LEU A 217 -0.91 12.91 -4.43
C LEU A 217 -0.90 12.00 -3.17
N PRO A 218 -0.63 12.49 -1.94
CA PRO A 218 -0.72 11.64 -0.75
C PRO A 218 -2.12 11.08 -0.51
N ALA A 219 -3.16 11.88 -0.79
CA ALA A 219 -4.55 11.45 -0.66
C ALA A 219 -4.88 10.34 -1.66
N VAL A 220 -4.46 10.48 -2.93
CA VAL A 220 -4.63 9.45 -3.97
C VAL A 220 -4.05 8.10 -3.52
N TYR A 221 -2.83 8.10 -3.00
CA TYR A 221 -2.22 6.88 -2.47
C TYR A 221 -2.92 6.34 -1.23
N ALA A 222 -3.31 7.22 -0.30
CA ALA A 222 -3.95 6.83 0.95
C ALA A 222 -5.33 6.20 0.73
N GLU A 223 -6.13 6.75 -0.18
CA GLU A 223 -7.44 6.23 -0.57
C GLU A 223 -7.33 4.88 -1.30
N ALA A 224 -6.26 4.68 -2.07
CA ALA A 224 -5.95 3.41 -2.73
C ALA A 224 -5.30 2.36 -1.80
N GLY A 225 -5.05 2.68 -0.53
CA GLY A 225 -4.42 1.78 0.43
C GLY A 225 -2.92 1.57 0.24
N ILE A 226 -2.25 2.47 -0.49
CA ILE A 226 -0.83 2.42 -0.83
C ILE A 226 -0.03 3.20 0.20
N TRP A 227 0.25 2.55 1.33
CA TRP A 227 0.82 3.16 2.52
C TRP A 227 2.16 3.86 2.30
N PHE A 228 3.13 3.15 1.71
CA PHE A 228 4.51 3.64 1.65
C PHE A 228 4.61 4.89 0.75
N ASP A 229 3.90 4.89 -0.37
CA ASP A 229 3.86 6.02 -1.30
C ASP A 229 3.06 7.20 -0.73
N ALA A 230 1.96 6.93 0.00
CA ALA A 230 1.20 7.97 0.72
C ALA A 230 2.08 8.68 1.75
N LEU A 231 2.77 7.93 2.62
CA LEU A 231 3.60 8.51 3.67
C LEU A 231 4.82 9.26 3.08
N ALA A 232 5.47 8.68 2.06
CA ALA A 232 6.62 9.31 1.41
C ALA A 232 6.25 10.59 0.66
N SER A 233 5.16 10.58 -0.11
CA SER A 233 4.67 11.78 -0.80
C SER A 233 4.21 12.84 0.18
N ARG A 234 3.59 12.43 1.30
CA ARG A 234 3.24 13.35 2.38
C ARG A 234 4.49 14.06 2.87
N VAL A 235 5.50 13.34 3.37
CA VAL A 235 6.73 13.92 3.97
C VAL A 235 7.43 14.92 3.03
N LYS A 236 7.32 14.75 1.71
CA LYS A 236 7.87 15.70 0.72
C LYS A 236 7.21 17.09 0.74
N LEU A 237 5.99 17.24 1.26
CA LEU A 237 5.28 18.52 1.33
C LEU A 237 5.64 19.36 2.56
N LEU A 238 6.38 18.80 3.51
CA LEU A 238 6.80 19.53 4.72
C LEU A 238 7.46 20.89 4.43
N PRO A 239 8.35 21.04 3.42
CA PRO A 239 9.00 22.33 3.14
C PRO A 239 8.06 23.40 2.56
N SER A 240 6.92 23.00 1.99
CA SER A 240 6.03 23.88 1.21
C SER A 240 4.69 24.18 1.89
N GLN A 241 4.34 23.49 2.98
CA GLN A 241 3.08 23.68 3.70
C GLN A 241 3.25 24.48 5.01
N SER A 242 2.16 25.12 5.45
CA SER A 242 2.12 25.72 6.79
C SER A 242 2.20 24.62 7.86
N GLN A 243 2.80 24.92 9.02
CA GLN A 243 2.93 23.95 10.11
C GLN A 243 1.56 23.38 10.55
N THR A 244 0.51 24.22 10.56
CA THR A 244 -0.84 23.82 10.97
C THR A 244 -1.47 22.84 9.98
N GLU A 245 -1.47 23.19 8.69
CA GLU A 245 -1.98 22.32 7.63
C GLU A 245 -1.17 21.02 7.53
N TRP A 246 0.15 21.14 7.73
CA TRP A 246 1.05 20.01 7.77
C TRP A 246 0.63 19.00 8.86
N GLN A 247 0.45 19.50 10.07
CA GLN A 247 0.14 18.72 11.27
C GLN A 247 -1.24 18.06 11.21
N GLN A 248 -2.28 18.77 10.75
CA GLN A 248 -3.64 18.24 10.69
C GLN A 248 -3.74 17.00 9.80
N ASN A 249 -3.19 17.10 8.59
CA ASN A 249 -3.20 16.01 7.64
C ASN A 249 -2.25 14.87 8.05
N TRP A 250 -1.11 15.20 8.66
CA TRP A 250 -0.20 14.20 9.24
C TRP A 250 -0.89 13.37 10.34
N GLU A 251 -1.58 14.05 11.25
CA GLU A 251 -2.36 13.43 12.31
C GLU A 251 -3.47 12.54 11.75
N LEU A 252 -4.19 13.01 10.73
CA LEU A 252 -5.24 12.23 10.07
C LEU A 252 -4.69 10.96 9.41
N LEU A 253 -3.63 11.08 8.61
CA LEU A 253 -3.00 9.96 7.91
C LEU A 253 -2.50 8.88 8.87
N LEU A 254 -1.77 9.28 9.92
CA LEU A 254 -1.25 8.33 10.90
C LEU A 254 -2.36 7.73 11.77
N SER A 255 -3.31 8.53 12.24
CA SER A 255 -4.38 8.03 13.14
C SER A 255 -5.27 7.01 12.45
N THR A 256 -5.62 7.24 11.18
CA THR A 256 -6.43 6.30 10.38
C THR A 256 -5.69 5.01 10.06
N ALA A 257 -4.35 5.02 10.09
CA ALA A 257 -3.52 3.83 9.99
C ALA A 257 -3.27 3.13 11.35
N GLY A 258 -3.80 3.65 12.46
CA GLY A 258 -3.56 3.11 13.82
C GLY A 258 -2.21 3.51 14.42
N LEU A 259 -1.62 4.60 13.93
CA LEU A 259 -0.34 5.16 14.36
C LEU A 259 -0.50 6.47 15.17
N GLN A 260 -1.66 6.67 15.81
CA GLN A 260 -1.99 7.88 16.57
C GLN A 260 -0.96 8.23 17.67
N ALA A 261 -0.23 7.24 18.17
CA ALA A 261 0.81 7.46 19.18
C ALA A 261 2.02 8.28 18.66
N PHE A 262 2.20 8.38 17.34
CA PHE A 262 3.37 9.00 16.71
C PHE A 262 3.06 10.34 16.04
N VAL A 263 1.85 10.87 16.17
CA VAL A 263 1.41 12.08 15.45
C VAL A 263 2.15 13.35 15.87
N GLN A 264 2.66 13.38 17.10
CA GLN A 264 3.45 14.50 17.63
C GLN A 264 4.96 14.26 17.56
N GLU A 265 5.40 13.12 17.02
CA GLU A 265 6.83 12.80 16.94
C GLU A 265 7.48 13.56 15.78
N PRO A 266 8.65 14.18 15.99
CA PRO A 266 9.31 14.96 14.95
C PRO A 266 9.88 14.06 13.85
N LEU A 267 9.96 14.59 12.63
CA LEU A 267 10.76 14.00 11.56
C LEU A 267 12.23 14.43 11.75
N VAL A 268 13.13 13.48 12.00
CA VAL A 268 14.49 13.76 12.50
C VAL A 268 15.61 13.24 11.61
N GLY A 269 15.28 12.56 10.51
CA GLY A 269 16.28 12.14 9.53
C GLY A 269 15.64 11.65 8.25
N ASN A 270 15.96 12.32 7.13
CA ASN A 270 15.76 11.80 5.78
C ASN A 270 17.07 11.19 5.30
N ARG A 271 17.08 9.88 5.00
CA ARG A 271 18.30 9.14 4.67
C ARG A 271 18.13 8.19 3.49
#